data_AF-A0AAW9R3Q4-F1
#
_entry.id   AF-A0AAW9R3Q4-F1
#
_cell.length_a   1.000
_cell.length_b   1.000
_cell.length_c   1.000
_cell.angle_alpha   90.00
_cell.angle_beta   90.00
_cell.angle_gamma   90.00
#
_symmetry.space_group_name_H-M   'P 1'
#
loop_
_entity.id
_entity.type
_entity.pdbx_description
1 polymer ?
#
loop_
_entity_poly.entity_id
_entity_poly.type
_entity_poly.pdbx_seq_one_letter_code
_entity_poly.pdbx_strand_id
1 'polypeptide(L)' 'MSNNITLRLDEKTLRRIKHLAVDRHTSVSAWVGELVTRAVAELDGFEPASRRALDAMGQPVPVQEGPLSRGEAHER' A
#
# COMPACT_ATOMS: atom_id res chain seq x y z
N MET A 1 -6.32 1.64 -20.38
CA MET A 1 -5.84 0.59 -21.29
C MET A 1 -5.13 -0.47 -20.46
N SER A 2 -5.33 -1.76 -20.75
CA SER A 2 -4.65 -2.87 -20.08
C SER A 2 -3.59 -3.48 -21.01
N ASN A 3 -2.37 -3.67 -20.51
CA ASN A 3 -1.28 -4.34 -21.21
C ASN A 3 -1.10 -5.77 -20.68
N ASN A 4 -0.80 -6.70 -21.57
CA ASN A 4 -0.55 -8.10 -21.20
C ASN A 4 0.95 -8.32 -20.93
N ILE A 5 1.25 -9.10 -19.89
CA ILE A 5 2.61 -9.54 -19.55
C ILE A 5 2.69 -11.06 -19.51
N THR A 6 3.83 -11.62 -19.94
CA THR A 6 4.13 -13.05 -19.80
C THR A 6 5.03 -13.25 -18.60
N LEU A 7 4.63 -14.11 -17.67
CA LEU A 7 5.38 -14.44 -16.46
C LEU A 7 5.91 -15.86 -16.53
N ARG A 8 7.16 -16.06 -16.11
CA ARG A 8 7.73 -17.40 -15.90
C ARG A 8 7.72 -17.70 -14.42
N LEU A 9 7.06 -18.79 -14.03
CA LEU A 9 6.96 -19.26 -12.65
C LEU A 9 7.41 -20.72 -12.61
N ASP A 10 7.96 -21.15 -11.48
CA ASP A 10 8.23 -22.56 -11.28
C ASP A 10 6.92 -23.36 -11.16
N GLU A 11 6.99 -24.63 -11.53
CA GLU A 11 5.84 -25.52 -11.61
C GLU A 11 5.16 -25.73 -10.25
N LYS A 12 5.91 -25.72 -9.14
CA LYS A 12 5.34 -25.87 -7.79
C LYS A 12 4.49 -24.65 -7.43
N THR A 13 4.99 -23.46 -7.73
CA THR A 13 4.27 -22.20 -7.53
C THR A 13 3.01 -22.15 -8.40
N LEU A 14 3.10 -22.51 -9.68
CA LEU A 14 1.96 -22.50 -10.59
C LEU A 14 0.81 -23.40 -10.10
N ARG A 15 1.11 -24.62 -9.62
CA ARG A 15 0.09 -25.52 -9.05
C ARG A 15 -0.59 -24.92 -7.83
N ARG A 16 0.19 -24.32 -6.93
CA ARG A 16 -0.36 -23.77 -5.68
C ARG A 16 -1.24 -22.55 -5.92
N ILE A 17 -0.86 -21.69 -6.86
CA ILE A 17 -1.67 -20.51 -7.22
C ILE A 17 -2.98 -20.93 -7.90
N LYS A 18 -2.98 -21.99 -8.72
CA LYS A 18 -4.22 -22.52 -9.32
C LYS A 18 -5.23 -22.94 -8.24
N HIS A 19 -4.80 -23.69 -7.23
CA HIS A 19 -5.67 -24.07 -6.12
C HIS A 19 -6.18 -22.84 -5.36
N LEU A 20 -5.29 -21.91 -5.02
CA LEU A 20 -5.67 -20.68 -4.32
C LEU A 20 -6.69 -19.83 -5.09
N ALA A 21 -6.55 -19.76 -6.42
CA ALA A 21 -7.49 -19.02 -7.27
C ALA A 21 -8.89 -19.68 -7.24
N VAL A 22 -8.96 -21.01 -7.24
CA VAL A 22 -10.22 -21.76 -7.09
C VAL A 22 -10.85 -21.47 -5.72
N ASP A 23 -10.06 -21.57 -4.64
CA ASP A 23 -10.55 -21.30 -3.27
C ASP A 23 -11.09 -19.88 -3.09
N ARG A 24 -10.56 -18.93 -3.87
CA ARG A 24 -10.98 -17.52 -3.87
C ARG A 24 -12.02 -17.18 -4.93
N HIS A 25 -12.55 -18.17 -5.65
CA HIS A 25 -13.51 -17.96 -6.75
C HIS A 25 -13.03 -16.94 -7.81
N THR A 26 -11.76 -16.98 -8.15
CA THR A 26 -11.13 -16.05 -9.09
C THR A 26 -10.25 -16.80 -10.10
N SER A 27 -9.73 -16.10 -11.10
CA SER A 27 -8.71 -16.63 -12.01
C SER A 27 -7.31 -16.33 -11.52
N VAL A 28 -6.32 -17.11 -11.95
CA VAL A 28 -4.91 -16.86 -11.64
C VAL A 28 -4.48 -15.47 -12.12
N SER A 29 -4.88 -15.07 -13.33
CA SER A 29 -4.51 -13.76 -13.89
C SER A 29 -5.16 -12.61 -13.12
N ALA A 30 -6.43 -12.73 -12.73
CA ALA A 30 -7.11 -11.73 -11.93
C ALA A 30 -6.45 -11.59 -10.55
N TRP A 31 -6.15 -12.71 -9.90
CA TRP A 31 -5.50 -12.72 -8.59
C TRP A 31 -4.07 -12.13 -8.62
N VAL A 32 -3.26 -12.49 -9.62
CA VAL A 32 -1.93 -11.90 -9.81
C VAL A 32 -2.03 -10.41 -10.11
N GLY A 33 -2.99 -10.01 -10.96
CA GLY A 33 -3.25 -8.61 -11.27
C GLY A 33 -3.56 -7.80 -10.01
N GLU A 34 -4.48 -8.27 -9.18
CA GLU A 34 -4.82 -7.63 -7.90
C GLU A 34 -3.62 -7.52 -6.96
N LEU A 35 -2.81 -8.58 -6.86
CA LEU A 35 -1.61 -8.59 -6.02
C LEU A 35 -0.59 -7.54 -6.48
N VAL A 36 -0.37 -7.41 -7.79
CA VAL A 36 0.51 -6.39 -8.37
C VAL A 36 -0.06 -4.99 -8.16
N THR A 37 -1.35 -4.78 -8.44
CA THR A 37 -2.02 -3.49 -8.22
C THR A 37 -1.91 -3.04 -6.78
N ARG A 38 -2.11 -3.95 -5.81
CA ARG A 38 -1.98 -3.62 -4.39
C ARG A 38 -0.54 -3.24 -4.03
N ALA A 39 0.44 -3.99 -4.49
CA ALA A 39 1.85 -3.69 -4.23
C ALA A 39 2.26 -2.31 -4.80
N VAL A 40 1.78 -1.96 -6.00
CA VAL A 40 2.00 -0.64 -6.59
C VAL A 40 1.30 0.45 -5.78
N ALA A 41 0.04 0.26 -5.40
CA ALA A 41 -0.69 1.23 -4.60
C ALA A 41 -0.06 1.47 -3.22
N GLU A 42 0.51 0.43 -2.59
CA GLU A 42 1.28 0.56 -1.34
C GLU A 42 2.54 1.39 -1.54
N LEU A 43 3.26 1.19 -2.66
CA LEU A 43 4.44 1.98 -3.00
C LEU A 43 4.09 3.45 -3.28
N ASP A 44 3.07 3.66 -4.10
CA ASP A 44 2.54 4.98 -4.46
C ASP A 44 1.94 5.71 -3.25
N GLY A 45 1.49 4.98 -2.21
CA GLY A 45 1.03 5.56 -0.96
C GLY A 45 2.20 5.91 -0.02
N PHE A 46 3.21 5.05 0.03
CA PHE A 46 4.35 5.19 0.93
C PHE A 46 5.22 6.40 0.59
N GLU A 47 5.63 6.56 -0.68
CA GLU A 47 6.53 7.66 -1.05
C GLU A 47 5.93 9.05 -0.76
N PRO A 48 4.68 9.37 -1.16
CA PRO A 48 4.06 10.65 -0.83
C PRO A 48 3.80 10.84 0.66
N ALA A 49 3.52 9.77 1.41
CA ALA A 49 3.35 9.85 2.86
C ALA A 49 4.68 10.14 3.57
N SER A 50 5.75 9.44 3.17
CA SER A 50 7.11 9.65 3.65
C SER A 50 7.58 11.08 3.35
N ARG A 51 7.39 11.55 2.11
CA ARG A 51 7.73 12.92 1.72
C ARG A 51 6.98 13.96 2.53
N ARG A 52 5.67 13.81 2.71
CA ARG A 52 4.85 14.71 3.55
C ARG A 52 5.33 14.75 5.00
N ALA A 53 5.71 13.60 5.57
CA ALA A 53 6.24 13.53 6.93
C ALA A 53 7.58 14.26 7.06
N LEU A 54 8.50 14.07 6.10
CA LEU A 54 9.79 14.76 6.06
C LEU A 54 9.61 16.28 5.87
N ASP A 55 8.72 16.70 4.98
CA ASP A 55 8.40 18.11 4.77
C ASP A 55 7.81 18.74 6.05
N ALA A 56 6.93 18.02 6.76
CA ALA A 56 6.38 18.46 8.04
C ALA A 56 7.45 18.56 9.14
N MET A 57 8.44 17.66 9.16
CA MET A 57 9.58 17.77 10.08
C MET A 57 10.48 18.96 9.77
N GLY A 58 10.63 19.31 8.49
CA GLY A 58 11.38 20.49 8.05
C GLY A 58 10.68 21.82 8.30
N GLN A 59 9.38 21.80 8.58
CA GLN A 59 8.56 22.98 8.92
C GLN A 59 8.15 22.88 10.40
N PRO A 60 9.02 23.31 11.34
CA PRO A 60 8.69 23.25 12.76
C PRO A 60 7.43 24.06 13.04
N VAL A 61 6.36 23.37 13.46
CA VAL A 61 5.14 24.03 13.94
C VAL A 61 5.48 24.69 15.28
N PRO A 62 5.15 25.97 15.49
CA PRO A 62 5.35 26.60 16.78
C PRO A 62 4.54 25.85 17.84
N VAL A 63 5.23 25.07 18.67
CA VAL A 63 4.64 24.35 19.79
C VAL A 63 4.52 25.35 20.94
N GLN A 64 3.32 25.50 21.48
CA GLN A 64 3.13 26.27 22.71
C GLN A 64 3.87 25.55 23.84
N GLU A 65 4.56 26.31 24.70
CA GLU A 65 5.24 25.72 25.86
C GLU A 65 4.20 25.18 26.85
N GLY A 66 4.40 23.93 27.30
CA GLY A 66 3.54 23.26 28.27
C GLY A 66 2.67 22.14 27.68
N PRO A 67 2.21 21.19 28.51
CA PRO A 67 1.34 20.10 28.05
C PRO A 67 -0.02 20.64 27.62
N LEU A 68 -0.43 20.34 26.38
CA LEU A 68 -1.81 20.57 25.94
C LEU A 68 -2.75 19.61 26.69
N SER A 69 -3.86 20.12 27.18
CA SER A 69 -4.97 19.28 27.59
C SER A 69 -5.60 18.59 26.37
N ARG A 70 -6.29 17.47 26.60
CA ARG A 70 -6.97 16.70 25.53
C ARG A 70 -7.98 17.55 24.75
N GLY A 71 -8.63 18.52 25.40
CA GLY A 71 -9.57 19.43 24.75
C GLY A 71 -8.86 20.39 23.80
N GLU A 72 -7.76 21.01 24.26
CA GLU A 72 -6.95 21.93 23.45
C GLU A 72 -6.28 21.25 22.25
N ALA A 73 -5.95 19.96 22.37
CA ALA A 73 -5.41 19.17 21.26
C ALA A 73 -6.48 18.75 20.23
N HIS A 74 -7.75 18.68 20.61
CA HIS A 74 -8.83 18.25 19.72
C HIS A 74 -9.35 19.39 18.83
N GLU A 75 -9.30 20.62 19.31
CA GLU A 75 -9.78 21.82 18.59
C GLU A 75 -8.77 22.39 17.57
N ARG A 76 -7.55 21.84 17.49
CA ARG A 76 -6.50 22.22 16.54
C ARG A 76 -6.42 21.24 15.37
#